data_AF-X1I2X9-F1
#
_entry.id   AF-X1I2X9-F1
#
_cell.length_a   1.000
_cell.length_b   1.000
_cell.length_c   1.000
_cell.angle_alpha   90.00
_cell.angle_beta   90.00
_cell.angle_gamma   90.00
#
_symmetry.space_group_name_H-M   'P 1'
#
loop_
_entity.id
_entity.type
_entity.pdbx_description
1 polymer ?
#
loop_
_entity_poly.entity_id
_entity_poly.type
_entity_poly.pdbx_seq_one_letter_code
_entity_poly.pdbx_strand_id
1 'polypeptide(L)'
;LRVALADGWGGSMIATELSDVLFGTPEPLTARSNLGVLAEDEVNVVVHGHEPTLSEVVVEASHDPELLDLIKQNGAKGINIAGICCTSNEILMRHGIPVAGNFLQQELALVTGAVEVMMVDVQCLMPALASVASCFHTKLVTTSPKCKFPGVTHIEFQEERAYETAKEILKLAVQNYKNRNKNGVEIPKENQGLVAGFTAESVFNFLGGRYRATYRPLNDAIIQGRLRGAAGVVGCNNPNTRHNYSHIEMAKELIKNDVLVVVTGCSAIADA
;
A
#
# COMPACT_ATOMS: atom_id res chain seq x y z
N LEU A 1 11.65 26.75 2.89
CA LEU A 1 11.94 26.23 4.26
C LEU A 1 10.74 26.33 5.19
N ARG A 2 10.21 27.52 5.53
CA ARG A 2 9.06 27.65 6.47
C ARG A 2 7.83 26.80 6.11
N VAL A 3 7.41 26.79 4.83
CA VAL A 3 6.26 25.98 4.38
C VAL A 3 6.52 24.47 4.51
N ALA A 4 7.74 24.02 4.21
CA ALA A 4 8.13 22.61 4.36
C ALA A 4 8.13 22.14 5.83
N LEU A 5 8.39 23.04 6.78
CA LEU A 5 8.25 22.70 8.21
C LEU A 5 6.79 22.45 8.60
N ALA A 6 5.84 23.18 8.00
CA ALA A 6 4.41 22.96 8.24
C ALA A 6 3.90 21.65 7.63
N ASP A 7 4.54 21.17 6.56
CA ASP A 7 4.29 19.84 6.02
C ASP A 7 4.82 18.75 6.97
N GLY A 8 6.13 18.74 7.25
CA GLY A 8 6.74 17.69 8.08
C GLY A 8 6.23 17.66 9.53
N TRP A 9 6.30 18.79 10.24
CA TRP A 9 5.93 18.90 11.66
C TRP A 9 4.47 19.31 11.90
N GLY A 10 3.71 19.56 10.84
CA GLY A 10 2.28 19.82 10.90
C GLY A 10 1.53 18.66 10.26
N GLY A 11 1.31 18.74 8.95
CA GLY A 11 0.48 17.78 8.21
C GLY A 11 0.89 16.32 8.42
N SER A 12 2.14 15.98 8.10
CA SER A 12 2.64 14.60 8.12
C SER A 12 2.71 14.00 9.52
N MET A 13 3.29 14.72 10.49
CA MET A 13 3.37 14.26 11.88
C MET A 13 1.98 14.08 12.51
N ILE A 14 1.10 15.08 12.37
CA ILE A 14 -0.27 15.00 12.91
C ILE A 14 -1.06 13.87 12.25
N ALA A 15 -0.95 13.71 10.92
CA ALA A 15 -1.62 12.62 10.21
C ALA A 15 -1.16 11.25 10.70
N THR A 16 0.16 11.07 10.93
CA THR A 16 0.72 9.82 11.44
C THR A 16 0.20 9.53 12.86
N GLU A 17 0.34 10.49 13.78
CA GLU A 17 -0.09 10.32 15.17
C GLU A 17 -1.59 10.05 15.30
N LEU A 18 -2.43 10.80 14.57
CA LEU A 18 -3.87 10.59 14.60
C LEU A 18 -4.28 9.26 13.96
N SER A 19 -3.60 8.84 12.88
CA SER A 19 -3.86 7.54 12.27
C SER A 19 -3.52 6.40 13.22
N ASP A 20 -2.41 6.51 13.97
CA ASP A 20 -2.04 5.51 14.96
C ASP A 20 -3.01 5.47 16.15
N VAL A 21 -3.54 6.63 16.58
CA VAL A 21 -4.59 6.69 17.61
C VAL A 21 -5.89 6.02 17.13
N LEU A 22 -6.27 6.22 15.87
CA LEU A 22 -7.55 5.73 15.32
C LEU A 22 -7.49 4.26 14.89
N PHE A 23 -6.39 3.85 14.25
CA PHE A 23 -6.26 2.55 13.58
C PHE A 23 -5.26 1.61 14.27
N GLY A 24 -4.56 2.10 15.29
CA GLY A 24 -3.54 1.36 16.03
C GLY A 24 -2.13 1.65 15.52
N THR A 25 -1.19 1.73 16.44
CA THR A 25 0.25 1.86 16.14
C THR A 25 0.76 0.58 15.47
N PRO A 26 1.44 0.67 14.31
CA PRO A 26 2.05 -0.48 13.66
C PRO A 26 3.06 -1.24 14.53
N GLU A 27 3.07 -2.56 14.38
CA GLU A 27 4.00 -3.50 15.02
C GLU A 27 4.63 -4.41 13.95
N PRO A 28 5.85 -4.95 14.16
CA PRO A 28 6.51 -5.78 13.18
C PRO A 28 5.67 -6.96 12.70
N LEU A 29 5.52 -7.06 11.38
CA LEU A 29 4.72 -8.09 10.74
C LEU A 29 5.36 -8.54 9.43
N THR A 30 4.97 -9.72 8.96
CA THR A 30 5.40 -10.28 7.67
C THR A 30 4.35 -10.05 6.61
N ALA A 31 4.77 -9.69 5.40
CA ALA A 31 3.89 -9.56 4.24
C ALA A 31 4.61 -9.95 2.95
N ARG A 32 3.97 -9.69 1.80
CA ARG A 32 4.55 -9.89 0.47
C ARG A 32 4.41 -8.63 -0.39
N SER A 33 5.33 -8.46 -1.33
CA SER A 33 5.34 -7.35 -2.29
C SER A 33 5.48 -7.84 -3.74
N ASN A 34 5.10 -6.97 -4.68
CA ASN A 34 5.13 -7.08 -6.15
C ASN A 34 3.87 -7.72 -6.76
N LEU A 35 3.69 -7.58 -8.08
CA LEU A 35 2.45 -7.92 -8.78
C LEU A 35 2.04 -9.40 -8.65
N GLY A 36 2.99 -10.29 -8.36
CA GLY A 36 2.70 -11.70 -8.09
C GLY A 36 1.96 -11.99 -6.78
N VAL A 37 1.52 -10.96 -6.05
CA VAL A 37 0.59 -11.10 -4.91
C VAL A 37 -0.89 -11.13 -5.35
N LEU A 38 -1.18 -10.83 -6.63
CA LEU A 38 -2.52 -11.01 -7.20
C LEU A 38 -2.87 -12.50 -7.35
N ALA A 39 -4.16 -12.83 -7.36
CA ALA A 39 -4.65 -14.21 -7.37
C ALA A 39 -5.58 -14.49 -8.55
N GLU A 40 -5.38 -15.61 -9.24
CA GLU A 40 -6.21 -16.00 -10.39
C GLU A 40 -7.59 -16.53 -9.97
N ASP A 41 -7.71 -17.09 -8.77
CA ASP A 41 -8.89 -17.78 -8.25
C ASP A 41 -9.65 -17.02 -7.16
N GLU A 42 -9.22 -15.80 -6.84
CA GLU A 42 -9.85 -14.88 -5.90
C GLU A 42 -10.25 -13.56 -6.58
N VAL A 43 -11.18 -12.84 -5.97
CA VAL A 43 -11.56 -11.49 -6.40
C VAL A 43 -10.45 -10.51 -6.00
N ASN A 44 -9.77 -9.88 -6.95
CA ASN A 44 -8.70 -8.93 -6.67
C ASN A 44 -9.26 -7.51 -6.55
N VAL A 45 -9.08 -6.91 -5.37
CA VAL A 45 -9.39 -5.51 -5.09
C VAL A 45 -8.08 -4.78 -4.82
N VAL A 46 -7.75 -3.82 -5.70
CA VAL A 46 -6.55 -3.00 -5.54
C VAL A 46 -6.92 -1.67 -4.90
N VAL A 47 -6.31 -1.36 -3.75
CA VAL A 47 -6.46 -0.08 -3.06
C VAL A 47 -5.28 0.82 -3.42
N HIS A 48 -5.53 1.97 -4.04
CA HIS A 48 -4.46 2.85 -4.50
C HIS A 48 -4.73 4.30 -4.13
N GLY A 49 -3.76 4.97 -3.51
CA GLY A 49 -4.07 6.22 -2.86
C GLY A 49 -3.17 6.61 -1.69
N HIS A 50 -3.70 7.46 -0.82
CA HIS A 50 -3.02 8.03 0.35
C HIS A 50 -3.88 8.18 1.60
N GLU A 51 -5.21 8.21 1.52
CA GLU A 51 -6.08 8.41 2.70
C GLU A 51 -6.38 7.04 3.35
N PRO A 52 -5.96 6.78 4.60
CA PRO A 52 -6.12 5.47 5.22
C PRO A 52 -7.57 5.16 5.63
N THR A 53 -8.41 6.20 5.76
CA THR A 53 -9.76 6.10 6.33
C THR A 53 -10.66 5.12 5.59
N LEU A 54 -10.55 5.05 4.26
CA LEU A 54 -11.33 4.11 3.46
C LEU A 54 -10.62 2.75 3.33
N SER A 55 -9.30 2.73 3.18
CA SER A 55 -8.55 1.49 3.01
C SER A 55 -8.64 0.59 4.25
N GLU A 56 -8.61 1.18 5.45
CA GLU A 56 -8.80 0.49 6.73
C GLU A 56 -10.16 -0.22 6.79
N VAL A 57 -11.23 0.52 6.46
CA VAL A 57 -12.60 0.01 6.51
C VAL A 57 -12.85 -1.05 5.43
N VAL A 58 -12.15 -0.97 4.29
CA VAL A 58 -12.18 -2.00 3.25
C VAL A 58 -11.59 -3.33 3.73
N VAL A 59 -10.49 -3.29 4.50
CA VAL A 59 -9.92 -4.49 5.11
C VAL A 59 -10.92 -5.10 6.10
N GLU A 60 -11.55 -4.30 6.95
CA GLU A 60 -12.57 -4.77 7.89
C GLU A 60 -13.77 -5.39 7.14
N ALA A 61 -14.36 -4.66 6.20
CA ALA A 61 -15.54 -5.08 5.43
C ALA A 61 -15.28 -6.34 4.60
N SER A 62 -14.04 -6.64 4.21
CA SER A 62 -13.71 -7.86 3.45
C SER A 62 -14.04 -9.17 4.19
N HIS A 63 -14.18 -9.10 5.52
CA HIS A 63 -14.56 -10.23 6.38
C HIS A 63 -16.07 -10.32 6.62
N ASP A 64 -16.88 -9.45 6.03
CA ASP A 64 -18.33 -9.43 6.23
C ASP A 64 -18.98 -10.73 5.72
N PRO A 65 -19.81 -11.41 6.54
CA PRO A 65 -20.42 -12.68 6.15
C PRO A 65 -21.23 -12.62 4.84
N GLU A 66 -21.92 -11.52 4.56
CA GLU A 66 -22.68 -11.37 3.31
C GLU A 66 -21.76 -11.33 2.09
N LEU A 67 -20.59 -10.69 2.23
CA LEU A 67 -19.59 -10.63 1.17
C LEU A 67 -18.95 -12.01 0.94
N LEU A 68 -18.62 -12.72 2.01
CA LEU A 68 -18.07 -14.07 1.93
C LEU A 68 -19.03 -15.05 1.24
N ASP A 69 -20.33 -14.94 1.51
CA ASP A 69 -21.35 -15.73 0.82
C ASP A 69 -21.50 -15.33 -0.65
N LEU A 70 -21.45 -14.03 -0.97
CA LEU A 70 -21.50 -13.54 -2.35
C LEU A 70 -20.29 -14.00 -3.17
N ILE A 71 -19.10 -14.04 -2.58
CA ILE A 71 -17.85 -14.53 -3.20
C ILE A 71 -18.02 -16.00 -3.63
N LYS A 72 -18.51 -16.84 -2.71
CA LYS A 72 -18.77 -18.26 -2.99
C LYS A 72 -19.81 -18.44 -4.10
N GLN A 73 -20.88 -17.65 -4.08
CA GLN A 73 -21.93 -17.68 -5.12
C GLN A 73 -21.41 -17.28 -6.51
N ASN A 74 -20.40 -16.41 -6.59
CA ASN A 74 -19.77 -15.99 -7.85
C ASN A 74 -18.58 -16.88 -8.26
N GLY A 75 -18.29 -17.95 -7.50
CA GLY A 75 -17.29 -18.96 -7.87
C GLY A 75 -15.83 -18.53 -7.67
N ALA A 76 -15.58 -17.53 -6.83
CA ALA A 76 -14.24 -17.18 -6.35
C ALA A 76 -13.94 -17.90 -5.03
N LYS A 77 -12.66 -18.20 -4.75
CA LYS A 77 -12.24 -18.83 -3.50
C LYS A 77 -12.20 -17.88 -2.30
N GLY A 78 -12.03 -16.60 -2.57
CA GLY A 78 -11.84 -15.57 -1.57
C GLY A 78 -11.80 -14.18 -2.20
N ILE A 79 -11.42 -13.20 -1.38
CA ILE A 79 -11.13 -11.84 -1.80
C ILE A 79 -9.67 -11.53 -1.46
N ASN A 80 -8.93 -11.09 -2.47
CA ASN A 80 -7.54 -10.72 -2.35
C ASN A 80 -7.44 -9.19 -2.39
N ILE A 81 -7.13 -8.58 -1.26
CA ILE A 81 -6.83 -7.16 -1.19
C ILE A 81 -5.33 -6.99 -1.37
N ALA A 82 -4.94 -6.13 -2.31
CA ALA A 82 -3.57 -5.68 -2.46
C ALA A 82 -3.54 -4.16 -2.62
N GLY A 83 -2.45 -3.51 -2.26
CA GLY A 83 -2.37 -2.05 -2.36
C GLY A 83 -1.29 -1.54 -3.31
N ILE A 84 -1.43 -0.27 -3.73
CA ILE A 84 -0.41 0.47 -4.47
C ILE A 84 -0.17 1.84 -3.82
N CYS A 85 1.09 2.26 -3.71
CA CYS A 85 1.54 3.51 -3.09
C CYS A 85 1.22 3.62 -1.58
N CYS A 86 0.96 4.82 -1.07
CA CYS A 86 1.00 5.11 0.37
C CYS A 86 -0.16 4.48 1.15
N THR A 87 -1.38 4.49 0.63
CA THR A 87 -2.52 3.78 1.27
C THR A 87 -2.23 2.28 1.42
N SER A 88 -1.45 1.70 0.50
CA SER A 88 -0.97 0.32 0.63
C SER A 88 -0.03 0.15 1.80
N ASN A 89 0.89 1.10 2.01
CA ASN A 89 1.82 1.05 3.13
C ASN A 89 1.06 1.17 4.46
N GLU A 90 0.00 1.97 4.53
CA GLU A 90 -0.83 2.10 5.74
C GLU A 90 -1.46 0.74 6.13
N ILE A 91 -2.17 0.09 5.21
CA ILE A 91 -2.80 -1.21 5.49
C ILE A 91 -1.80 -2.36 5.54
N LEU A 92 -0.64 -2.24 4.90
CA LEU A 92 0.48 -3.15 5.09
C LEU A 92 0.95 -3.07 6.55
N MET A 93 1.24 -1.87 7.05
CA MET A 93 1.86 -1.66 8.35
C MET A 93 0.95 -2.09 9.51
N ARG A 94 -0.39 -2.08 9.33
CA ARG A 94 -1.35 -2.46 10.37
C ARG A 94 -1.93 -3.87 10.24
N HIS A 95 -2.12 -4.35 9.01
CA HIS A 95 -2.85 -5.59 8.75
C HIS A 95 -2.06 -6.65 7.97
N GLY A 96 -0.84 -6.33 7.52
CA GLY A 96 -0.03 -7.24 6.72
C GLY A 96 -0.58 -7.49 5.31
N ILE A 97 -1.45 -6.60 4.83
CA ILE A 97 -1.99 -6.67 3.47
C ILE A 97 -0.84 -6.53 2.45
N PRO A 98 -0.79 -7.40 1.43
CA PRO A 98 0.31 -7.38 0.46
C PRO A 98 0.31 -6.11 -0.40
N VAL A 99 1.51 -5.71 -0.84
CA VAL A 99 1.71 -4.55 -1.70
C VAL A 99 1.86 -5.02 -3.15
N ALA A 100 0.93 -4.66 -4.03
CA ALA A 100 1.01 -5.02 -5.44
C ALA A 100 2.14 -4.27 -6.17
N GLY A 101 2.41 -3.01 -5.78
CA GLY A 101 3.49 -2.26 -6.40
C GLY A 101 3.55 -0.79 -6.00
N ASN A 102 4.48 -0.08 -6.61
CA ASN A 102 4.70 1.34 -6.40
C ASN A 102 4.15 2.21 -7.55
N PHE A 103 4.47 3.50 -7.54
CA PHE A 103 3.88 4.51 -8.43
C PHE A 103 3.91 4.14 -9.92
N LEU A 104 5.03 3.65 -10.47
CA LEU A 104 5.12 3.31 -11.90
C LEU A 104 4.55 1.93 -12.25
N GLN A 105 4.03 1.18 -11.27
CA GLN A 105 3.39 -0.13 -11.50
C GLN A 105 1.87 -0.05 -11.53
N GLN A 106 1.26 1.12 -11.27
CA GLN A 106 -0.19 1.27 -11.16
C GLN A 106 -0.96 0.84 -12.42
N GLU A 107 -0.46 1.19 -13.61
CA GLU A 107 -1.07 0.76 -14.88
C GLU A 107 -0.79 -0.73 -15.14
N LEU A 108 0.39 -1.22 -14.78
CA LEU A 108 0.78 -2.62 -14.99
C LEU A 108 -0.05 -3.59 -14.15
N ALA A 109 -0.50 -3.16 -12.97
CA ALA A 109 -1.45 -3.93 -12.17
C ALA A 109 -2.75 -4.21 -12.93
N LEU A 110 -3.29 -3.21 -13.67
CA LEU A 110 -4.46 -3.39 -14.52
C LEU A 110 -4.16 -4.31 -15.71
N VAL A 111 -2.97 -4.17 -16.31
CA VAL A 111 -2.53 -4.95 -17.48
C VAL A 111 -2.43 -6.45 -17.17
N THR A 112 -2.28 -6.86 -15.91
CA THR A 112 -2.37 -8.28 -15.53
C THR A 112 -3.72 -8.92 -15.88
N GLY A 113 -4.77 -8.11 -16.12
CA GLY A 113 -6.12 -8.59 -16.41
C GLY A 113 -6.82 -9.25 -15.22
N ALA A 114 -6.22 -9.22 -14.03
CA ALA A 114 -6.73 -9.91 -12.84
C ALA A 114 -7.53 -9.01 -11.89
N VAL A 115 -7.46 -7.69 -12.03
CA VAL A 115 -8.05 -6.74 -11.08
C VAL A 115 -9.54 -6.50 -11.37
N GLU A 116 -10.44 -6.82 -10.43
CA GLU A 116 -11.87 -6.53 -10.60
C GLU A 116 -12.19 -5.08 -10.34
N VAL A 117 -11.64 -4.53 -9.26
CA VAL A 117 -11.80 -3.14 -8.86
C VAL A 117 -10.44 -2.59 -8.49
N MET A 118 -10.11 -1.44 -9.06
CA MET A 118 -9.10 -0.56 -8.49
C MET A 118 -9.85 0.62 -7.88
N MET A 119 -9.80 0.74 -6.56
CA MET A 119 -10.40 1.86 -5.86
C MET A 119 -9.34 2.91 -5.56
N VAL A 120 -9.68 4.17 -5.80
CA VAL A 120 -8.75 5.29 -5.70
C VAL A 120 -9.31 6.48 -4.94
N ASP A 121 -8.48 7.07 -4.09
CA ASP A 121 -8.80 8.28 -3.33
C ASP A 121 -8.22 9.55 -3.99
N VAL A 122 -7.03 10.00 -3.59
CA VAL A 122 -6.31 11.20 -4.00
C VAL A 122 -4.81 10.92 -4.15
N GLN A 123 -4.14 11.81 -4.88
CA GLN A 123 -2.68 11.91 -5.00
C GLN A 123 -1.99 10.72 -5.70
N CYS A 124 -1.06 11.04 -6.61
CA CYS A 124 -0.27 10.08 -7.40
C CYS A 124 -1.08 9.07 -8.24
N LEU A 125 -2.36 9.36 -8.49
CA LEU A 125 -3.22 8.61 -9.39
C LEU A 125 -3.02 9.12 -10.82
N MET A 126 -2.49 8.29 -11.71
CA MET A 126 -2.33 8.65 -13.12
C MET A 126 -3.72 8.72 -13.78
N PRO A 127 -4.10 9.85 -14.40
CA PRO A 127 -5.38 9.93 -15.11
C PRO A 127 -5.53 8.88 -16.23
N ALA A 128 -4.40 8.42 -16.77
CA ALA A 128 -4.34 7.35 -17.76
C ALA A 128 -4.94 6.01 -17.26
N LEU A 129 -5.01 5.79 -15.94
CA LEU A 129 -5.68 4.63 -15.35
C LEU A 129 -7.11 4.46 -15.87
N ALA A 130 -7.85 5.55 -16.12
CA ALA A 130 -9.21 5.46 -16.66
C ALA A 130 -9.22 4.86 -18.08
N SER A 131 -8.26 5.27 -18.92
CA SER A 131 -8.12 4.74 -20.28
C SER A 131 -7.66 3.29 -20.25
N VAL A 132 -6.66 2.95 -19.43
CA VAL A 132 -6.16 1.58 -19.29
C VAL A 132 -7.26 0.65 -18.76
N ALA A 133 -7.96 1.04 -17.70
CA ALA A 133 -9.05 0.24 -17.12
C ALA A 133 -10.18 -0.03 -18.13
N SER A 134 -10.48 0.92 -19.02
CA SER A 134 -11.50 0.74 -20.07
C SER A 134 -11.20 -0.38 -21.07
N CYS A 135 -9.94 -0.81 -21.18
CA CYS A 135 -9.52 -1.92 -22.03
C CYS A 135 -9.71 -3.29 -21.37
N PHE A 136 -10.04 -3.34 -20.08
CA PHE A 136 -10.24 -4.56 -19.29
C PHE A 136 -11.65 -4.58 -18.67
N HIS A 137 -11.98 -5.67 -17.96
CA HIS A 137 -13.23 -5.73 -17.19
C HIS A 137 -13.17 -4.85 -15.93
N THR A 138 -11.96 -4.45 -15.51
CA THR A 138 -11.71 -3.71 -14.28
C THR A 138 -12.59 -2.47 -14.14
N LYS A 139 -13.16 -2.29 -12.95
CA LYS A 139 -13.84 -1.06 -12.56
C LYS A 139 -12.87 -0.16 -11.80
N LEU A 140 -12.51 0.96 -12.41
CA LEU A 140 -11.84 2.04 -11.69
C LEU A 140 -12.90 2.83 -10.91
N VAL A 141 -12.76 2.88 -9.59
CA VAL A 141 -13.71 3.53 -8.69
C VAL A 141 -13.01 4.70 -7.99
N THR A 142 -13.47 5.91 -8.25
CA THR A 142 -13.03 7.10 -7.51
C THR A 142 -13.91 7.32 -6.30
N THR A 143 -13.31 7.66 -5.15
CA THR A 143 -14.05 7.77 -3.88
C THR A 143 -13.98 9.16 -3.25
N SER A 144 -12.91 9.91 -3.50
CA SER A 144 -12.78 11.25 -2.94
C SER A 144 -13.50 12.30 -3.79
N PRO A 145 -14.28 13.23 -3.21
CA PRO A 145 -14.81 14.36 -3.96
C PRO A 145 -13.70 15.27 -4.53
N LYS A 146 -12.49 15.20 -3.94
CA LYS A 146 -11.30 15.95 -4.34
C LYS A 146 -10.68 15.44 -5.66
N CYS A 147 -11.01 14.21 -6.08
CA CYS A 147 -10.41 13.57 -7.25
C CYS A 147 -11.43 12.69 -7.99
N LYS A 148 -12.00 13.23 -9.06
CA LYS A 148 -12.96 12.54 -9.93
C LYS A 148 -12.36 12.38 -11.33
N PHE A 149 -12.52 11.21 -11.94
CA PHE A 149 -12.12 10.97 -13.33
C PHE A 149 -13.35 10.93 -14.23
N PRO A 150 -13.29 11.52 -15.44
CA PRO A 150 -14.36 11.36 -16.42
C PRO A 150 -14.53 9.89 -16.84
N GLY A 151 -15.77 9.43 -16.97
CA GLY A 151 -16.08 8.10 -17.51
C GLY A 151 -15.80 6.93 -16.57
N VAL A 152 -15.44 7.18 -15.30
CA VAL A 152 -15.25 6.14 -14.29
C VAL A 152 -16.38 6.15 -13.27
N THR A 153 -16.57 5.04 -12.57
CA THR A 153 -17.55 4.96 -11.49
C THR A 153 -17.08 5.83 -10.32
N HIS A 154 -17.99 6.64 -9.77
CA HIS A 154 -17.73 7.45 -8.59
C HIS A 154 -18.66 6.98 -7.46
N ILE A 155 -18.07 6.46 -6.39
CA ILE A 155 -18.76 6.05 -5.17
C ILE A 155 -18.17 6.92 -4.07
N GLU A 156 -18.82 8.06 -3.81
CA GLU A 156 -18.28 9.07 -2.90
C GLU A 156 -18.20 8.53 -1.47
N PHE A 157 -17.00 8.59 -0.88
CA PHE A 157 -16.78 8.20 0.50
C PHE A 157 -17.28 9.29 1.45
N GLN A 158 -18.11 8.87 2.40
CA GLN A 158 -18.59 9.69 3.51
C GLN A 158 -18.26 8.95 4.79
N GLU A 159 -17.60 9.62 5.73
CA GLU A 159 -17.11 9.04 6.98
C GLU A 159 -18.25 8.38 7.78
N GLU A 160 -19.45 8.96 7.78
CA GLU A 160 -20.63 8.41 8.49
C GLU A 160 -21.14 7.10 7.88
N ARG A 161 -20.80 6.82 6.62
CA ARG A 161 -21.22 5.64 5.85
C ARG A 161 -20.02 4.83 5.35
N ALA A 162 -18.89 4.94 6.04
CA ALA A 162 -17.62 4.34 5.60
C ALA A 162 -17.75 2.84 5.33
N TYR A 163 -18.33 2.09 6.27
CA TYR A 163 -18.50 0.63 6.14
C TYR A 163 -19.46 0.24 5.01
N GLU A 164 -20.56 0.98 4.85
CA GLU A 164 -21.51 0.75 3.75
C GLU A 164 -20.86 0.99 2.39
N THR A 165 -20.08 2.08 2.28
CA THR A 165 -19.34 2.45 1.07
C THR A 165 -18.30 1.38 0.73
N ALA A 166 -17.52 0.93 1.72
CA ALA A 166 -16.57 -0.17 1.53
C ALA A 166 -17.28 -1.45 1.07
N LYS A 167 -18.38 -1.84 1.73
CA LYS A 167 -19.18 -3.00 1.31
C LYS A 167 -19.75 -2.84 -0.11
N GLU A 168 -20.16 -1.65 -0.51
CA GLU A 168 -20.64 -1.38 -1.88
C GLU A 168 -19.53 -1.62 -2.91
N ILE A 169 -18.33 -1.09 -2.68
CA ILE A 169 -17.16 -1.26 -3.55
C ILE A 169 -16.77 -2.75 -3.64
N LEU A 170 -16.76 -3.45 -2.50
CA LEU A 170 -16.46 -4.89 -2.47
C LEU A 170 -17.53 -5.72 -3.16
N LYS A 171 -18.83 -5.41 -2.96
CA LYS A 171 -19.93 -6.06 -3.69
C LYS A 171 -19.77 -5.87 -5.20
N LEU A 172 -19.41 -4.66 -5.65
CA LEU A 172 -19.11 -4.37 -7.05
C LEU A 172 -17.96 -5.24 -7.57
N ALA A 173 -16.87 -5.38 -6.82
CA ALA A 173 -15.74 -6.21 -7.20
C ALA A 173 -16.15 -7.67 -7.38
N VAL A 174 -16.85 -8.24 -6.38
CA VAL A 174 -17.30 -9.63 -6.41
C VAL A 174 -18.24 -9.90 -7.59
N GLN A 175 -19.18 -8.99 -7.86
CA GLN A 175 -20.08 -9.09 -9.01
C GLN A 175 -19.36 -8.95 -10.36
N ASN A 176 -18.25 -8.21 -10.39
CA ASN A 176 -17.46 -7.99 -11.60
C ASN A 176 -16.52 -9.18 -11.92
N TYR A 177 -16.24 -10.05 -10.96
CA TYR A 177 -15.36 -11.23 -11.13
C TYR A 177 -15.76 -12.11 -12.32
N LYS A 178 -17.06 -12.31 -12.54
CA LYS A 178 -17.58 -13.09 -13.68
C LYS A 178 -17.23 -12.51 -15.05
N ASN A 179 -16.91 -11.22 -15.12
CA ASN A 179 -16.53 -10.52 -16.35
C ASN A 179 -15.03 -10.64 -16.65
N ARG A 180 -14.23 -11.21 -15.74
CA ARG A 180 -12.79 -11.45 -15.93
C ARG A 180 -12.58 -12.36 -17.14
N ASN A 181 -11.81 -11.89 -18.13
CA ASN A 181 -11.40 -12.72 -19.24
C ASN A 181 -10.27 -13.67 -18.79
N LYS A 182 -10.63 -14.89 -18.38
CA LYS A 182 -9.68 -15.90 -17.88
C LYS A 182 -8.53 -16.22 -18.85
N ASN A 183 -8.73 -16.04 -20.16
CA ASN A 183 -7.69 -16.31 -21.17
C ASN A 183 -6.73 -15.12 -21.38
N GLY A 184 -7.03 -13.96 -20.80
CA GLY A 184 -6.21 -12.74 -20.88
C GLY A 184 -5.61 -12.33 -19.53
N VAL A 185 -5.64 -13.22 -18.53
CA VAL A 185 -5.00 -13.00 -17.23
C VAL A 185 -3.54 -13.41 -17.34
N GLU A 186 -2.64 -12.51 -16.96
CA GLU A 186 -1.20 -12.75 -16.89
C GLU A 186 -0.65 -12.12 -15.61
N ILE A 187 -0.60 -12.92 -14.54
CA ILE A 187 -0.03 -12.51 -13.25
C ILE A 187 1.43 -13.00 -13.21
N PRO A 188 2.42 -12.11 -13.04
CA PRO A 188 3.82 -12.51 -12.83
C PRO A 188 3.95 -13.43 -11.62
N LYS A 189 4.89 -14.39 -11.67
CA LYS A 189 5.11 -15.29 -10.52
C LYS A 189 5.94 -14.64 -9.42
N GLU A 190 6.64 -13.56 -9.77
CA GLU A 190 7.58 -12.86 -8.92
C GLU A 190 6.85 -12.09 -7.82
N ASN A 191 7.11 -12.48 -6.58
CA ASN A 191 6.83 -11.71 -5.38
C ASN A 191 7.98 -11.91 -4.38
N GLN A 192 8.09 -11.02 -3.40
CA GLN A 192 9.09 -11.11 -2.33
C GLN A 192 8.43 -11.01 -0.96
N GLY A 193 8.96 -11.76 0.01
CA GLY A 193 8.56 -11.65 1.41
C GLY A 193 9.29 -10.50 2.08
N LEU A 194 8.57 -9.73 2.90
CA LEU A 194 9.11 -8.57 3.60
C LEU A 194 8.68 -8.55 5.06
N VAL A 195 9.43 -7.81 5.88
CA VAL A 195 9.06 -7.45 7.25
C VAL A 195 8.86 -5.94 7.31
N ALA A 196 7.66 -5.52 7.70
CA ALA A 196 7.27 -4.12 7.86
C ALA A 196 6.91 -3.85 9.33
N GLY A 197 6.28 -2.71 9.63
CA GLY A 197 5.74 -2.41 10.96
C GLY A 197 6.73 -1.75 11.92
N PHE A 198 7.82 -1.17 11.42
CA PHE A 198 8.80 -0.47 12.24
C PHE A 198 8.41 1.00 12.42
N THR A 199 8.12 1.42 13.65
CA THR A 199 7.73 2.80 14.01
C THR A 199 8.68 3.41 15.02
N ALA A 200 8.67 4.74 15.18
CA ALA A 200 9.51 5.40 16.19
C ALA A 200 9.07 5.03 17.62
N GLU A 201 7.80 4.66 17.78
CA GLU A 201 7.09 4.28 18.99
C GLU A 201 7.38 2.83 19.43
N SER A 202 7.84 1.98 18.51
CA SER A 202 8.12 0.57 18.79
C SER A 202 9.60 0.20 18.59
N VAL A 203 10.36 0.93 17.75
CA VAL A 203 11.73 0.57 17.38
C VAL A 203 12.69 0.45 18.56
N PHE A 204 12.50 1.24 19.62
CA PHE A 204 13.34 1.17 20.82
C PHE A 204 13.13 -0.13 21.61
N ASN A 205 12.00 -0.82 21.45
CA ASN A 205 11.78 -2.17 21.99
C ASN A 205 12.64 -3.20 21.24
N PHE A 206 12.76 -3.06 19.93
CA PHE A 206 13.51 -4.00 19.08
C PHE A 206 15.02 -3.76 19.18
N LEU A 207 15.45 -2.50 19.33
CA LEU A 207 16.86 -2.14 19.53
C LEU A 207 17.36 -2.47 20.94
N GLY A 208 16.56 -2.19 21.97
CA GLY A 208 16.90 -2.39 23.38
C GLY A 208 16.80 -3.84 23.87
N GLY A 209 16.15 -4.69 23.08
CA GLY A 209 15.80 -6.06 23.47
C GLY A 209 14.68 -6.11 24.53
N ARG A 210 14.33 -7.33 24.93
CA ARG A 210 13.12 -7.63 25.72
C ARG A 210 13.04 -6.96 27.09
N TYR A 211 14.17 -6.59 27.70
CA TYR A 211 14.23 -6.18 29.12
C TYR A 211 14.48 -4.69 29.34
N ARG A 212 14.99 -3.96 28.34
CA ARG A 212 15.29 -2.53 28.45
C ARG A 212 15.11 -1.85 27.10
N ALA A 213 13.89 -1.40 26.84
CA ALA A 213 13.57 -0.67 25.63
C ALA A 213 14.30 0.69 25.63
N THR A 214 15.19 0.93 24.66
CA THR A 214 15.99 2.16 24.56
C THR A 214 16.70 2.26 23.20
N TYR A 215 16.98 3.49 22.77
CA TYR A 215 17.85 3.77 21.62
C TYR A 215 19.35 3.58 21.92
N ARG A 216 19.72 3.36 23.18
CA ARG A 216 21.14 3.29 23.58
C ARG A 216 21.97 2.29 22.74
N PRO A 217 21.49 1.08 22.39
CA PRO A 217 22.26 0.18 21.53
C PRO A 217 22.56 0.75 20.15
N LEU A 218 21.60 1.43 19.52
CA LEU A 218 21.81 2.11 18.23
C LEU A 218 22.80 3.27 18.38
N ASN A 219 22.62 4.10 19.40
CA ASN A 219 23.49 5.24 19.67
C ASN A 219 24.93 4.79 19.94
N ASP A 220 25.11 3.79 20.79
CA ASP A 220 26.42 3.23 21.14
C ASP A 220 27.09 2.62 19.90
N ALA A 221 26.34 1.92 19.03
CA ALA A 221 26.87 1.37 17.78
C ALA A 221 27.37 2.47 16.84
N ILE A 222 26.66 3.60 16.74
CA ILE A 222 27.10 4.75 15.93
C ILE A 222 28.32 5.44 16.55
N ILE A 223 28.28 5.74 17.86
CA ILE A 223 29.36 6.42 18.59
C ILE A 223 30.67 5.62 18.53
N GLN A 224 30.58 4.29 18.63
CA GLN A 224 31.75 3.39 18.55
C GLN A 224 32.23 3.17 17.11
N GLY A 225 31.51 3.68 16.10
CA GLY A 225 31.84 3.49 14.69
C GLY A 225 31.52 2.11 14.13
N ARG A 226 30.72 1.30 14.84
CA ARG A 226 30.20 0.02 14.32
C ARG A 226 29.16 0.25 13.23
N LEU A 227 28.34 1.27 13.38
CA LEU A 227 27.52 1.82 12.32
C LEU A 227 28.09 3.19 11.95
N ARG A 228 28.24 3.47 10.66
CA ARG A 228 28.68 4.77 10.17
C ARG A 228 27.64 5.87 10.43
N GLY A 229 26.36 5.48 10.46
CA GLY A 229 25.25 6.38 10.71
C GLY A 229 23.92 5.77 10.30
N ALA A 230 22.91 6.62 10.10
CA ALA A 230 21.61 6.25 9.56
C ALA A 230 21.22 7.18 8.40
N ALA A 231 20.45 6.67 7.44
CA ALA A 231 19.96 7.41 6.28
C ALA A 231 18.49 7.07 6.01
N GLY A 232 17.71 8.08 5.63
CA GLY A 232 16.36 7.91 5.10
C GLY A 232 16.39 7.91 3.57
N VAL A 233 15.92 6.84 2.93
CA VAL A 233 15.73 6.77 1.47
C VAL A 233 14.22 6.81 1.20
N VAL A 234 13.78 7.91 0.60
CA VAL A 234 12.35 8.22 0.41
C VAL A 234 12.10 8.73 -0.99
N GLY A 235 10.83 8.73 -1.40
CA GLY A 235 10.38 9.38 -2.62
C GLY A 235 9.62 8.47 -3.57
N CYS A 236 9.38 8.99 -4.76
CA CYS A 236 8.58 8.36 -5.81
C CYS A 236 9.46 7.78 -6.92
N ASN A 237 8.85 7.12 -7.89
CA ASN A 237 9.50 6.75 -9.13
C ASN A 237 9.39 7.89 -10.17
N ASN A 238 10.36 7.97 -11.07
CA ASN A 238 10.39 8.96 -12.15
C ASN A 238 10.78 8.28 -13.47
N PRO A 239 10.03 8.49 -14.58
CA PRO A 239 10.34 7.86 -15.87
C PRO A 239 11.69 8.28 -16.47
N ASN A 240 12.30 9.38 -16.02
CA ASN A 240 13.65 9.80 -16.43
C ASN A 240 14.77 8.90 -15.86
N THR A 241 14.42 7.99 -14.94
CA THR A 241 15.34 7.03 -14.34
C THR A 241 14.78 5.63 -14.54
N ARG A 242 15.66 4.63 -14.66
CA ARG A 242 15.22 3.22 -14.71
C ARG A 242 14.41 2.92 -13.45
N HIS A 243 13.21 2.36 -13.63
CA HIS A 243 12.30 2.01 -12.53
C HIS A 243 13.03 1.23 -11.43
N ASN A 244 12.80 1.63 -10.18
CA ASN A 244 13.43 1.18 -8.92
C ASN A 244 14.96 1.27 -8.80
N TYR A 245 15.71 1.46 -9.89
CA TYR A 245 17.18 1.40 -9.90
C TYR A 245 17.82 2.32 -8.85
N SER A 246 17.45 3.59 -8.83
CA SER A 246 18.07 4.57 -7.91
C SER A 246 17.78 4.27 -6.45
N HIS A 247 16.59 3.74 -6.13
CA HIS A 247 16.22 3.38 -4.75
C HIS A 247 17.09 2.20 -4.28
N ILE A 248 17.07 1.12 -5.06
CA ILE A 248 17.77 -0.13 -4.75
C ILE A 248 19.28 0.08 -4.66
N GLU A 249 19.89 0.75 -5.65
CA GLU A 249 21.34 0.94 -5.66
C GLU A 249 21.81 1.91 -4.56
N MET A 250 20.99 2.91 -4.21
CA MET A 250 21.26 3.77 -3.06
C MET A 250 21.22 2.98 -1.75
N ALA A 251 20.17 2.21 -1.52
CA ALA A 251 20.02 1.39 -0.32
C ALA A 251 21.16 0.37 -0.21
N LYS A 252 21.50 -0.34 -1.29
CA LYS A 252 22.62 -1.29 -1.36
C LYS A 252 23.96 -0.65 -1.01
N GLU A 253 24.28 0.52 -1.57
CA GLU A 253 25.57 1.15 -1.30
C GLU A 253 25.63 1.71 0.13
N LEU A 254 24.52 2.21 0.68
CA LEU A 254 24.44 2.65 2.08
C LEU A 254 24.67 1.49 3.06
N ILE A 255 23.93 0.38 2.91
CA ILE A 255 24.06 -0.77 3.83
C ILE A 255 25.44 -1.42 3.72
N LYS A 256 26.04 -1.44 2.52
CA LYS A 256 27.40 -1.94 2.28
C LYS A 256 28.47 -1.12 3.00
N ASN A 257 28.18 0.15 3.31
CA ASN A 257 29.07 1.07 4.03
C ASN A 257 28.66 1.26 5.50
N ASP A 258 28.02 0.26 6.10
CA ASP A 258 27.60 0.21 7.50
C ASP A 258 26.64 1.34 7.91
N VAL A 259 25.81 1.81 6.96
CA VAL A 259 24.75 2.80 7.23
C VAL A 259 23.42 2.07 7.40
N LEU A 260 22.75 2.29 8.53
CA LEU A 260 21.38 1.84 8.73
C LEU A 260 20.44 2.62 7.81
N VAL A 261 19.62 1.94 7.03
CA VAL A 261 18.68 2.57 6.09
C VAL A 261 17.25 2.42 6.60
N VAL A 262 16.52 3.53 6.66
CA VAL A 262 15.07 3.56 6.86
C VAL A 262 14.40 4.04 5.57
N VAL A 263 13.28 3.43 5.21
CA VAL A 263 12.62 3.65 3.92
C VAL A 263 11.13 3.91 4.12
N THR A 264 10.55 4.77 3.29
CA THR A 264 9.10 5.02 3.25
C THR A 264 8.61 5.22 1.82
N GLY A 265 7.28 5.25 1.64
CA GLY A 265 6.66 5.54 0.34
C GLY A 265 6.99 4.50 -0.73
N CYS A 266 7.18 4.96 -1.97
CA CYS A 266 7.51 4.07 -3.10
C CYS A 266 8.94 3.51 -3.03
N SER A 267 9.85 4.16 -2.31
CA SER A 267 11.20 3.61 -2.06
C SER A 267 11.11 2.34 -1.22
N ALA A 268 10.32 2.35 -0.15
CA ALA A 268 10.11 1.16 0.68
C ALA A 268 9.60 -0.04 -0.13
N ILE A 269 8.66 0.20 -1.05
CA ILE A 269 8.12 -0.84 -1.93
C ILE A 269 9.15 -1.31 -2.97
N ALA A 270 10.06 -0.42 -3.40
CA ALA A 270 11.13 -0.79 -4.33
C ALA A 270 12.21 -1.67 -3.67
N ASP A 271 12.45 -1.46 -2.37
CA ASP A 271 13.45 -2.17 -1.56
C ASP A 271 12.88 -3.45 -0.88
N ALA A 272 11.59 -3.74 -1.08
CA ALA A 272 10.86 -4.88 -0.51
C ALA A 272 11.11 -6.21 -1.23
#